data_AF-A0A2G9T786-F1
#
_entry.id   AF-A0A2G9T786-F1
#
_cell.length_a   1.000
_cell.length_b   1.000
_cell.length_c   1.000
_cell.angle_alpha   90.00
_cell.angle_beta   90.00
_cell.angle_gamma   90.00
#
_symmetry.space_group_name_H-M   'P 1'
#
loop_
_entity.id
_entity.type
_entity.pdbx_description
1 polymer ?
#
loop_
_entity_poly.entity_id
_entity_poly.type
_entity_poly.pdbx_seq_one_letter_code
_entity_poly.pdbx_strand_id
1 'polypeptide(L)'
;KFNYLLSSLSGGARQSVSRFQLTSDNYNKALEHLKNRYGQKDGIIRDLHTALKSCVARSPRTEDQRQLLEKVSAIAVQLRQNGEHVDTHLTIHTFLQKFHVRIQKAAMERRLQSEAILRATEPTQTEWTLTQWLEAIEGVICQEEKLKELIVEDLEKVDTPHQPNRGRGKTQNPICCEFCQQEGHKWNTCSRLPNPAAKRNFLMETN
;
A
#
# COMPACT_ATOMS: atom_id res chain seq x y z
N LYS A 1 18.19 30.19 37.06
CA LYS A 1 17.89 29.90 35.63
C LYS A 1 19.09 29.29 34.90
N PHE A 2 20.27 29.92 34.84
CA PHE A 2 21.42 29.36 34.10
C PHE A 2 22.01 28.07 34.70
N ASN A 3 22.18 28.00 36.03
CA ASN A 3 22.59 26.74 36.68
C ASN A 3 21.62 25.58 36.40
N TYR A 4 20.32 25.87 36.35
CA TYR A 4 19.30 24.88 36.01
C TYR A 4 19.41 24.40 34.56
N LEU A 5 19.69 25.32 33.62
CA LEU A 5 19.98 24.96 32.23
C LEU A 5 21.20 24.03 32.13
N LEU A 6 22.30 24.32 32.84
CA LEU A 6 23.49 23.47 32.85
C LEU A 6 23.25 22.08 33.46
N SER A 7 22.45 21.97 34.52
CA SER A 7 22.10 20.67 35.12
C SER A 7 21.21 19.83 34.22
N SER A 8 20.39 20.46 33.37
CA SER A 8 19.50 19.77 32.43
C SER A 8 20.16 19.37 31.12
N LEU A 9 21.36 19.87 30.83
CA LEU A 9 22.13 19.52 29.64
C LEU A 9 23.09 18.37 29.92
N SER A 10 23.26 17.47 28.94
CA SER A 10 24.20 16.36 28.96
C SER A 10 25.10 16.35 27.72
N GLY A 11 26.22 15.62 27.81
CA GLY A 11 27.15 15.41 26.68
C GLY A 11 27.68 16.70 26.04
N GLY A 12 27.73 16.72 24.71
CA GLY A 12 28.28 17.83 23.91
C GLY A 12 27.53 19.16 24.07
N ALA A 13 26.23 19.12 24.39
CA ALA A 13 25.44 20.33 24.63
C ALA A 13 25.86 21.02 25.94
N ARG A 14 26.07 20.24 27.01
CA ARG A 14 26.62 20.74 28.29
C ARG A 14 28.02 21.29 28.11
N GLN A 15 28.88 20.57 27.39
CA GLN A 15 30.28 20.94 27.17
C GLN A 15 30.45 22.22 26.33
N SER A 16 29.48 22.49 25.45
CA SER A 16 29.42 23.74 24.66
C SER A 16 29.02 24.94 25.52
N VAL A 17 28.09 24.74 26.45
CA VAL A 17 27.55 25.80 27.31
C VAL A 17 28.39 26.02 28.58
N SER A 18 29.13 25.01 29.05
CA SER A 18 30.00 25.12 30.22
C SER A 18 31.18 26.07 30.05
N ARG A 19 31.44 26.53 28.82
CA ARG A 19 32.47 27.54 28.51
C ARG A 19 32.01 28.98 28.75
N PHE A 20 30.71 29.21 28.91
CA PHE A 20 30.15 30.52 29.21
C PHE A 20 30.22 30.79 30.72
N GLN A 21 30.62 32.01 31.12
CA GLN A 21 30.57 32.41 32.53
C GLN A 21 29.10 32.51 33.00
N LEU A 22 28.83 32.14 34.25
CA LEU A 22 27.49 32.14 34.86
C LEU A 22 26.99 33.57 35.16
N THR A 23 26.63 34.30 34.10
CA THR A 23 26.01 35.64 34.18
C THR A 23 24.66 35.67 33.46
N SER A 24 23.82 36.64 33.79
CA SER A 24 22.49 36.78 33.16
C SER A 24 22.59 37.04 31.65
N ASP A 25 23.56 37.85 31.21
CA ASP A 25 23.79 38.11 29.79
C ASP A 25 24.28 36.87 29.04
N ASN A 26 25.11 36.06 29.69
CA ASN A 26 25.61 34.82 29.11
C ASN A 26 24.57 33.70 29.08
N TYR A 27 23.54 33.75 29.94
CA TYR A 27 22.42 32.82 29.86
C TYR A 27 21.70 32.94 28.52
N ASN A 28 21.41 34.17 28.08
CA ASN A 28 20.75 34.41 26.80
C ASN A 28 21.65 33.98 25.63
N LYS A 29 22.95 34.31 25.68
CA LYS A 29 23.93 33.88 24.66
C LYS A 29 24.09 32.37 24.59
N ALA A 30 24.11 31.67 25.73
CA ALA A 30 24.18 30.22 25.79
C ALA A 30 22.91 29.55 25.27
N LEU A 31 21.75 30.11 25.60
CA LEU A 31 20.46 29.64 25.10
C LEU A 31 20.35 29.82 23.58
N GLU A 32 20.78 30.97 23.06
CA GLU A 32 20.85 31.25 21.63
C GLU A 32 21.86 30.33 20.93
N HIS A 33 23.03 30.10 21.52
CA HIS A 33 24.02 29.14 21.00
C HIS A 33 23.45 27.71 20.93
N LEU A 34 22.73 27.26 21.95
CA LEU A 34 22.05 25.97 21.95
C LEU A 34 20.96 25.90 20.86
N LYS A 35 20.15 26.94 20.72
CA LYS A 35 19.13 27.01 19.66
C LYS A 35 19.76 27.00 18.26
N ASN A 36 20.84 27.75 18.05
CA ASN A 36 21.53 27.79 16.76
C ASN A 36 22.25 26.49 16.42
N ARG A 37 22.77 25.77 17.42
CA ARG A 37 23.55 24.54 17.22
C ARG A 37 22.70 23.27 17.23
N TYR A 38 21.67 23.21 18.07
CA TYR A 38 20.84 22.02 18.30
C TYR A 38 19.36 22.24 18.00
N GLY A 39 18.93 23.49 17.84
CA GLY A 39 17.57 23.84 17.42
C GLY A 39 17.41 24.00 15.90
N GLN A 40 18.35 23.46 15.10
CA GLN A 40 18.32 23.51 13.64
C GLN A 40 17.22 22.62 13.05
N LYS A 41 15.96 22.99 13.28
CA LYS A 41 14.80 22.36 12.62
C LYS A 41 14.93 22.43 11.10
N ASP A 42 15.52 23.50 10.56
CA ASP A 42 15.75 23.67 9.13
C ASP A 42 16.69 22.60 8.54
N GLY A 43 17.67 22.14 9.31
CA GLY A 43 18.55 21.03 8.92
C GLY A 43 17.77 19.73 8.81
N ILE A 44 16.97 19.43 9.84
CA ILE A 44 16.12 18.24 9.89
C ILE A 44 15.08 18.27 8.77
N ILE A 45 14.42 19.41 8.54
CA ILE A 45 13.43 19.60 7.46
C ILE A 45 14.10 19.36 6.10
N ARG A 46 15.27 19.94 5.85
CA ARG A 46 16.02 19.73 4.61
C ARG A 46 16.42 18.26 4.41
N ASP A 47 16.86 17.58 5.47
CA ASP A 47 17.22 16.17 5.41
C ASP A 47 15.98 15.30 5.16
N LEU A 48 14.84 15.63 5.76
CA LEU A 48 13.55 14.96 5.52
C LEU A 48 13.06 15.16 4.08
N HIS A 49 13.19 16.36 3.50
CA HIS A 49 12.88 16.59 2.09
C HIS A 49 13.83 15.83 1.16
N THR A 50 15.11 15.72 1.53
CA THR A 50 16.09 14.92 0.78
C THR A 50 15.73 13.44 0.84
N ALA A 51 15.38 12.94 2.01
CA ALA A 51 14.89 11.58 2.22
C ALA A 51 13.64 11.32 1.38
N LEU A 52 12.65 12.22 1.42
CA LEU A 52 11.44 12.13 0.59
C LEU A 52 11.77 12.08 -0.90
N LYS A 53 12.67 12.93 -1.38
CA LYS A 53 13.09 12.95 -2.78
C LYS A 53 13.68 11.60 -3.20
N SER A 54 14.55 11.02 -2.38
CA SER A 54 15.18 9.72 -2.63
C SER A 54 14.28 8.51 -2.40
N CYS A 55 13.16 8.68 -1.69
CA CYS A 55 12.26 7.59 -1.33
C CYS A 55 11.49 7.11 -2.58
N VAL A 56 11.70 5.85 -2.95
CA VAL A 56 11.03 5.20 -4.08
C VAL A 56 10.77 3.74 -3.71
N ALA A 57 9.64 3.19 -4.15
CA ALA A 57 9.36 1.77 -3.98
C ALA A 57 10.36 0.93 -4.79
N ARG A 58 10.81 -0.19 -4.22
CA ARG A 58 11.74 -1.11 -4.91
C ARG A 58 11.14 -1.69 -6.19
N SER A 59 9.83 -1.91 -6.20
CA SER A 59 9.09 -2.44 -7.34
C SER A 59 7.62 -1.98 -7.31
N PRO A 60 6.84 -2.22 -8.38
CA PRO A 60 5.41 -1.89 -8.40
C PRO A 60 4.54 -2.83 -7.55
N ARG A 61 5.11 -3.90 -7.00
CA ARG A 61 4.42 -4.89 -6.16
C ARG A 61 3.82 -4.23 -4.91
N THR A 62 2.64 -4.70 -4.51
CA THR A 62 1.88 -4.15 -3.37
C THR A 62 2.70 -4.14 -2.08
N GLU A 63 3.51 -5.17 -1.84
CA GLU A 63 4.37 -5.30 -0.65
C GLU A 63 5.44 -4.19 -0.61
N ASP A 64 6.02 -3.83 -1.76
CA ASP A 64 6.99 -2.74 -1.85
C ASP A 64 6.31 -1.36 -1.76
N GLN A 65 5.07 -1.23 -2.24
CA GLN A 65 4.26 0.00 -2.08
C GLN A 65 3.85 0.20 -0.61
N ARG A 66 3.56 -0.87 0.13
CA ARG A 66 3.28 -0.87 1.57
C ARG A 66 4.45 -0.31 2.37
N GLN A 67 5.65 -0.84 2.14
CA GLN A 67 6.87 -0.35 2.79
C GLN A 67 7.19 1.11 2.42
N LEU A 68 6.90 1.50 1.17
CA LEU A 68 7.02 2.89 0.77
C LEU A 68 6.06 3.79 1.56
N LEU A 69 4.79 3.38 1.70
CA LEU A 69 3.77 4.11 2.45
C LEU A 69 4.21 4.37 3.89
N GLU A 70 4.68 3.34 4.60
CA GLU A 70 5.19 3.47 5.97
C GLU A 70 6.29 4.52 6.08
N LYS A 71 7.27 4.48 5.16
CA LYS A 71 8.38 5.43 5.13
C LYS A 71 7.93 6.85 4.86
N VAL A 72 7.09 7.08 3.85
CA VAL A 72 6.65 8.43 3.50
C VAL A 72 5.70 9.00 4.55
N SER A 73 4.84 8.17 5.16
CA SER A 73 3.99 8.58 6.28
C SER A 73 4.82 9.03 7.48
N ALA A 74 5.90 8.30 7.81
CA ALA A 74 6.83 8.71 8.86
C ALA A 74 7.51 10.06 8.56
N ILE A 75 7.88 10.30 7.29
CA ILE A 75 8.45 11.59 6.86
C ILE A 75 7.41 12.71 6.98
N ALA A 76 6.16 12.48 6.54
CA ALA A 76 5.08 13.46 6.62
C ALA A 76 4.81 13.89 8.07
N VAL A 77 4.78 12.93 9.00
CA VAL A 77 4.62 13.20 10.44
C VAL A 77 5.79 14.03 10.97
N GLN A 78 7.02 13.67 10.63
CA GLN A 78 8.22 14.39 11.10
C GLN A 78 8.29 15.82 10.52
N LEU A 79 7.95 16.03 9.25
CA LEU A 79 7.89 17.37 8.65
C LEU A 79 6.88 18.25 9.40
N ARG A 80 5.67 17.73 9.66
CA ARG A 80 4.63 18.44 10.42
C ARG A 80 5.07 18.77 11.85
N GLN A 81 5.71 17.82 12.55
CA GLN A 81 6.24 18.04 13.91
C GLN A 81 7.35 19.10 13.96
N ASN A 82 8.11 19.24 12.88
CA ASN A 82 9.14 20.27 12.77
C ASN A 82 8.59 21.64 12.29
N GLY A 83 7.29 21.75 12.03
CA GLY A 83 6.61 23.01 11.69
C GLY A 83 6.43 23.25 10.19
N GLU A 84 6.69 22.25 9.34
CA GLU A 84 6.49 22.36 7.89
C GLU A 84 4.99 22.31 7.54
N HIS A 85 4.56 23.16 6.61
CA HIS A 85 3.21 23.14 6.09
C HIS A 85 3.08 22.10 4.96
N VAL A 86 2.63 20.90 5.33
CA VAL A 86 2.60 19.74 4.42
C VAL A 86 1.35 19.64 3.53
N ASP A 87 0.32 20.44 3.81
CA ASP A 87 -0.96 20.41 3.09
C ASP A 87 -1.00 21.34 1.87
N THR A 88 0.18 21.77 1.38
CA THR A 88 0.27 22.52 0.12
C THR A 88 0.14 21.60 -1.09
N HIS A 89 -0.45 22.11 -2.17
CA HIS A 89 -0.62 21.37 -3.42
C HIS A 89 0.70 20.75 -3.93
N LEU A 90 1.81 21.50 -3.89
CA LEU A 90 3.11 21.01 -4.34
C LEU A 90 3.66 19.88 -3.45
N THR A 91 3.54 20.01 -2.13
CA THR A 91 3.99 18.99 -1.19
C THR A 91 3.18 17.71 -1.37
N ILE A 92 1.84 17.83 -1.37
CA ILE A 92 0.94 16.70 -1.61
C ILE A 92 1.29 15.99 -2.93
N HIS A 93 1.42 16.74 -4.02
CA HIS A 93 1.79 16.18 -5.31
C HIS A 93 3.14 15.43 -5.25
N THR A 94 4.13 15.98 -4.54
CA THR A 94 5.44 15.34 -4.36
C THR A 94 5.34 14.01 -3.61
N PHE A 95 4.47 13.90 -2.61
CA PHE A 95 4.18 12.65 -1.90
C PHE A 95 3.49 11.63 -2.81
N LEU A 96 2.45 12.05 -3.55
CA LEU A 96 1.70 11.18 -4.44
C LEU A 96 2.59 10.59 -5.54
N GLN A 97 3.48 11.40 -6.11
CA GLN A 97 4.41 10.96 -7.15
C GLN A 97 5.37 9.84 -6.73
N LYS A 98 5.50 9.54 -5.42
CA LYS A 98 6.35 8.44 -4.94
C LYS A 98 5.77 7.07 -5.22
N PHE A 99 4.45 6.99 -5.28
CA PHE A 99 3.75 5.72 -5.45
C PHE A 99 3.67 5.32 -6.92
N HIS A 100 3.44 4.04 -7.17
CA HIS A 100 3.20 3.56 -8.53
C HIS A 100 1.93 4.20 -9.11
N VAL A 101 1.91 4.46 -10.43
CA VAL A 101 0.79 5.14 -11.13
C VAL A 101 -0.57 4.50 -10.86
N ARG A 102 -0.62 3.17 -10.67
CA ARG A 102 -1.86 2.45 -10.32
C ARG A 102 -2.45 2.89 -8.98
N ILE A 103 -1.59 3.08 -7.98
CA ILE A 103 -1.97 3.51 -6.64
C ILE A 103 -2.38 4.98 -6.66
N GLN A 104 -1.62 5.82 -7.38
CA GLN A 104 -1.97 7.22 -7.59
C GLN A 104 -3.36 7.37 -8.22
N LYS A 105 -3.62 6.63 -9.30
CA LYS A 105 -4.89 6.65 -10.01
C LYS A 105 -6.05 6.21 -9.11
N ALA A 106 -5.90 5.08 -8.40
CA ALA A 106 -6.93 4.58 -7.49
C ALA A 106 -7.22 5.56 -6.33
N ALA A 107 -6.19 6.21 -5.78
CA ALA A 107 -6.38 7.25 -4.76
C ALA A 107 -7.11 8.48 -5.32
N MET A 108 -6.80 8.91 -6.55
CA MET A 108 -7.51 10.00 -7.23
C MET A 108 -8.97 9.65 -7.51
N GLU A 109 -9.25 8.42 -7.95
CA GLU A 109 -10.62 7.92 -8.15
C GLU A 109 -11.43 7.97 -6.85
N ARG A 110 -10.83 7.55 -5.71
CA ARG A 110 -11.47 7.66 -4.39
C ARG A 110 -11.75 9.10 -3.99
N ARG A 111 -10.83 10.03 -4.27
CA ARG A 111 -11.09 11.46 -4.06
C ARG A 111 -12.28 11.94 -4.86
N LEU A 112 -12.35 11.64 -6.17
CA LEU A 112 -13.46 12.04 -7.02
C LEU A 112 -14.80 11.48 -6.54
N GLN A 113 -14.81 10.22 -6.09
CA GLN A 113 -16.00 9.61 -5.49
C GLN A 113 -16.42 10.32 -4.19
N SER A 114 -15.45 10.65 -3.33
CA SER A 114 -15.74 11.41 -2.10
C SER A 114 -16.25 12.82 -2.40
N GLU A 115 -15.73 13.48 -3.44
CA GLU A 115 -16.16 14.83 -3.83
C GLU A 115 -17.61 14.82 -4.33
N ALA A 116 -17.99 13.80 -5.10
CA ALA A 116 -19.38 13.61 -5.53
C ALA A 116 -20.34 13.46 -4.33
N ILE A 117 -19.89 12.82 -3.25
CA ILE A 117 -20.66 12.67 -2.01
C ILE A 117 -20.66 13.99 -1.21
N LEU A 118 -19.50 14.61 -1.01
CA LEU A 118 -19.33 15.81 -0.19
C LEU A 118 -20.04 17.03 -0.77
N ARG A 119 -20.09 17.19 -2.10
CA ARG A 119 -20.88 18.25 -2.75
C ARG A 119 -22.37 18.18 -2.41
N ALA A 120 -22.87 17.03 -1.96
CA ALA A 120 -24.25 16.88 -1.52
C ALA A 120 -24.47 17.24 -0.03
N THR A 121 -23.40 17.39 0.76
CA THR A 121 -23.49 17.53 2.24
C THR A 121 -22.79 18.79 2.79
N GLU A 122 -21.61 19.15 2.30
CA GLU A 122 -20.78 20.25 2.85
C GLU A 122 -20.00 20.96 1.72
N PRO A 123 -20.43 22.16 1.28
CA PRO A 123 -19.85 22.86 0.11
C PRO A 123 -18.44 23.45 0.34
N THR A 124 -17.96 23.50 1.58
CA THR A 124 -16.82 24.33 1.99
C THR A 124 -15.49 23.59 2.04
N GLN A 125 -15.46 22.24 2.02
CA GLN A 125 -14.20 21.49 2.02
C GLN A 125 -13.80 21.10 0.58
N THR A 126 -13.02 21.97 -0.06
CA THR A 126 -12.67 21.84 -1.49
C THR A 126 -11.42 21.00 -1.75
N GLU A 127 -10.51 20.88 -0.78
CA GLU A 127 -9.21 20.20 -0.96
C GLU A 127 -8.92 19.17 0.14
N TRP A 128 -8.38 18.02 -0.27
CA TRP A 128 -7.91 16.98 0.63
C TRP A 128 -6.55 17.34 1.21
N THR A 129 -6.42 17.19 2.53
CA THR A 129 -5.15 17.26 3.26
C THR A 129 -4.23 16.10 2.89
N LEU A 130 -2.92 16.24 3.16
CA LEU A 130 -1.97 15.15 2.96
C LEU A 130 -2.36 13.90 3.74
N THR A 131 -2.91 14.07 4.95
CA THR A 131 -3.36 12.94 5.78
C THR A 131 -4.46 12.14 5.07
N GLN A 132 -5.47 12.82 4.54
CA GLN A 132 -6.56 12.16 3.80
C GLN A 132 -6.06 11.42 2.55
N TRP A 133 -5.08 11.99 1.85
CA TRP A 133 -4.44 11.32 0.73
C TRP A 133 -3.69 10.05 1.15
N LEU A 134 -2.92 10.10 2.23
CA LEU A 134 -2.19 8.94 2.75
C LEU A 134 -3.14 7.85 3.24
N GLU A 135 -4.25 8.22 3.89
CA GLU A 135 -5.32 7.28 4.28
C GLU A 135 -6.02 6.64 3.07
N ALA A 136 -6.25 7.41 2.01
CA ALA A 136 -6.81 6.86 0.79
C ALA A 136 -5.86 5.86 0.12
N ILE A 137 -4.56 6.15 0.09
CA ILE A 137 -3.52 5.25 -0.42
C ILE A 137 -3.42 3.99 0.45
N GLU A 138 -3.40 4.13 1.78
CA GLU A 138 -3.45 3.04 2.75
C GLU A 138 -4.59 2.08 2.42
N GLY A 139 -5.80 2.61 2.28
CA GLY A 139 -6.94 1.77 1.95
C GLY A 139 -6.87 1.13 0.55
N VAL A 140 -6.17 1.73 -0.42
CA VAL A 140 -5.99 1.13 -1.76
C VAL A 140 -5.07 -0.08 -1.62
N ILE A 141 -3.94 0.07 -0.93
CA ILE A 141 -2.98 -1.01 -0.70
C ILE A 141 -3.64 -2.14 0.09
N CYS A 142 -4.37 -1.84 1.17
CA CYS A 142 -5.13 -2.85 1.92
C CYS A 142 -6.12 -3.63 1.04
N GLN A 143 -6.82 -2.94 0.14
CA GLN A 143 -7.77 -3.58 -0.78
C GLN A 143 -7.05 -4.53 -1.74
N GLU A 144 -5.89 -4.13 -2.26
CA GLU A 144 -5.08 -4.99 -3.12
C GLU A 144 -4.53 -6.21 -2.40
N GLU A 145 -4.06 -6.05 -1.16
CA GLU A 145 -3.58 -7.16 -0.32
C GLU A 145 -4.69 -8.17 -0.07
N LYS A 146 -5.87 -7.70 0.34
CA LYS A 146 -7.04 -8.56 0.55
C LYS A 146 -7.48 -9.26 -0.74
N LEU A 147 -7.43 -8.57 -1.88
CA LEU A 147 -7.78 -9.17 -3.17
C LEU A 147 -6.78 -10.28 -3.56
N LYS A 148 -5.48 -10.09 -3.28
CA LYS A 148 -4.49 -11.15 -3.48
C LYS A 148 -4.78 -12.37 -2.61
N GLU A 149 -5.12 -12.19 -1.34
CA GLU A 149 -5.47 -13.28 -0.43
C GLU A 149 -6.66 -14.09 -0.97
N LEU A 150 -7.75 -13.42 -1.35
CA LEU A 150 -8.95 -14.10 -1.88
C LEU A 150 -8.69 -14.86 -3.18
N ILE A 151 -7.88 -14.30 -4.09
CA ILE A 151 -7.54 -14.98 -5.35
C ILE A 151 -6.67 -16.21 -5.10
N VAL A 152 -5.71 -16.14 -4.16
CA VAL A 152 -4.88 -17.30 -3.79
C VAL A 152 -5.74 -18.40 -3.19
N GLU A 153 -6.64 -18.06 -2.26
CA GLU A 153 -7.57 -19.03 -1.67
C GLU A 153 -8.45 -19.74 -2.72
N ASP A 154 -8.93 -19.01 -3.73
CA ASP A 154 -9.76 -19.60 -4.77
C ASP A 154 -8.96 -20.46 -5.76
N LEU A 155 -7.68 -20.15 -6.01
CA LEU A 155 -6.80 -21.02 -6.81
C LEU A 155 -6.42 -22.30 -6.05
N GLU A 156 -6.11 -22.21 -4.76
CA GLU A 156 -5.81 -23.38 -3.92
C GLU A 156 -7.01 -24.33 -3.77
N LYS A 157 -8.24 -23.81 -3.78
CA LYS A 157 -9.46 -24.63 -3.80
C LYS A 157 -9.66 -25.39 -5.13
N VAL A 158 -9.12 -24.88 -6.24
CA VAL A 158 -9.22 -25.53 -7.56
C VAL A 158 -8.12 -26.59 -7.76
N ASP A 159 -6.97 -26.43 -7.11
CA ASP A 159 -5.80 -27.32 -7.25
C ASP A 159 -5.76 -28.49 -6.26
N THR A 160 -6.84 -28.80 -5.54
CA THR A 160 -6.97 -30.12 -4.90
C THR A 160 -7.60 -31.12 -5.87
N PRO A 161 -6.81 -31.98 -6.57
CA PRO A 161 -7.37 -33.21 -7.07
C PRO A 161 -7.79 -34.02 -5.84
N HIS A 162 -9.09 -33.98 -5.53
CA HIS A 162 -9.73 -35.07 -4.81
C HIS A 162 -9.44 -36.34 -5.62
N GLN A 163 -8.35 -37.03 -5.32
CA GLN A 163 -8.31 -38.47 -5.49
C GLN A 163 -9.19 -39.02 -4.37
N PRO A 164 -10.44 -39.46 -4.65
CA PRO A 164 -11.12 -40.27 -3.67
C PRO A 164 -10.28 -41.54 -3.54
N ASN A 165 -9.83 -41.79 -2.33
CA ASN A 165 -9.22 -43.05 -1.94
C ASN A 165 -10.24 -44.16 -2.28
N ARG A 166 -10.09 -44.78 -3.45
CA ARG A 166 -10.97 -45.87 -3.90
C ARG A 166 -10.62 -47.11 -3.10
N GLY A 167 -11.15 -47.17 -1.88
CA GLY A 167 -11.56 -48.43 -1.28
C GLY A 167 -12.39 -49.19 -2.32
N ARG A 168 -12.03 -50.46 -2.51
CA ARG A 168 -12.66 -51.39 -3.46
C ARG A 168 -14.17 -51.50 -3.18
N GLY A 169 -14.96 -50.75 -3.92
CA GLY A 169 -16.40 -50.95 -4.07
C GLY A 169 -16.70 -51.16 -5.55
N LYS A 170 -16.98 -52.39 -5.96
CA LYS A 170 -17.46 -52.71 -7.31
C LYS A 170 -18.91 -52.26 -7.43
N THR A 171 -19.14 -51.08 -7.98
CA THR A 171 -20.41 -50.74 -8.64
C THR A 171 -20.13 -50.63 -10.13
N GLN A 172 -20.50 -51.68 -10.87
CA GLN A 172 -20.43 -51.73 -12.32
C GLN A 172 -21.59 -50.91 -12.89
N ASN A 173 -21.44 -49.58 -12.97
CA ASN A 173 -22.30 -48.82 -13.87
C ASN A 173 -21.77 -49.01 -15.31
N PRO A 174 -22.62 -49.37 -16.28
CA PRO A 174 -22.19 -49.48 -17.67
C PRO A 174 -21.68 -48.12 -18.15
N ILE A 175 -20.50 -48.14 -18.78
CA ILE A 175 -19.91 -46.93 -19.38
C ILE A 175 -20.73 -46.62 -20.62
N CYS A 176 -21.63 -45.63 -20.55
CA CYS A 176 -22.41 -45.16 -21.70
C CYS A 176 -21.76 -43.93 -22.32
N CYS A 177 -21.76 -43.88 -23.65
CA CYS A 177 -21.29 -42.73 -24.40
C CYS A 177 -22.34 -41.62 -24.38
N GLU A 178 -21.98 -40.43 -23.92
CA GLU A 178 -22.89 -39.28 -23.81
C GLU A 178 -23.48 -38.81 -25.15
N PHE A 179 -22.85 -39.15 -26.28
CA PHE A 179 -23.29 -38.71 -27.61
C PHE A 179 -24.15 -39.74 -28.33
N CYS A 180 -23.75 -41.01 -28.35
CA CYS A 180 -24.49 -42.06 -29.03
C CYS A 180 -25.35 -42.93 -28.09
N GLN A 181 -25.25 -42.69 -26.78
CA GLN A 181 -25.95 -43.39 -25.71
C GLN A 181 -25.73 -44.91 -25.68
N GLN A 182 -24.70 -45.40 -26.37
CA GLN A 182 -24.32 -46.80 -26.38
C GLN A 182 -23.37 -47.14 -25.23
N GLU A 183 -23.53 -48.33 -24.68
CA GLU A 183 -22.69 -48.84 -23.60
C GLU A 183 -21.35 -49.39 -24.15
N GLY A 184 -20.34 -49.46 -23.28
CA GLY A 184 -19.05 -50.08 -23.57
C GLY A 184 -17.92 -49.11 -23.99
N HIS A 185 -18.19 -47.82 -24.12
CA HIS A 185 -17.16 -46.82 -24.46
C HIS A 185 -17.50 -45.41 -23.98
N LYS A 186 -16.48 -44.56 -23.81
CA LYS A 186 -16.64 -43.14 -23.44
C LYS A 186 -16.76 -42.28 -24.69
N TRP A 187 -17.30 -41.07 -24.55
CA TRP A 187 -17.47 -40.12 -25.66
C TRP A 187 -16.21 -39.86 -26.50
N ASN A 188 -15.02 -39.92 -25.87
CA ASN A 188 -13.74 -39.71 -26.55
C ASN A 188 -13.35 -40.87 -27.48
N THR A 189 -13.90 -42.07 -27.26
CA THR A 189 -13.62 -43.31 -27.99
C THR A 189 -14.81 -43.78 -28.84
N CYS A 190 -15.77 -42.89 -29.08
CA CYS A 190 -16.97 -43.18 -29.86
C CYS A 190 -16.67 -43.45 -31.33
N SER A 191 -16.93 -44.69 -31.78
CA SER A 191 -16.77 -45.10 -33.18
C SER A 191 -17.81 -44.46 -34.12
N ARG A 192 -18.96 -44.01 -33.59
CA ARG A 192 -20.00 -43.29 -34.34
C ARG A 192 -19.61 -41.84 -34.62
N LEU A 193 -18.78 -41.24 -33.75
CA LEU A 193 -18.21 -39.91 -33.93
C LEU A 193 -16.68 -40.00 -33.83
N PRO A 194 -16.02 -40.61 -34.84
CA PRO A 194 -14.62 -41.01 -34.73
C PRO A 194 -13.65 -39.83 -34.77
N ASN A 195 -14.06 -38.70 -35.34
CA ASN A 195 -13.20 -37.53 -35.48
C ASN A 195 -13.82 -36.26 -34.84
N PRO A 196 -12.98 -35.28 -34.46
CA PRO A 196 -13.44 -34.04 -33.84
C PRO A 196 -14.42 -33.23 -34.69
N ALA A 197 -14.32 -33.28 -36.02
CA ALA A 197 -15.22 -32.55 -36.91
C ALA A 197 -16.65 -33.11 -36.87
N ALA A 198 -16.80 -34.44 -36.85
CA ALA A 198 -18.09 -35.12 -36.71
C ALA A 198 -18.73 -34.82 -35.34
N LYS A 199 -17.94 -34.77 -34.27
CA LYS A 199 -18.42 -34.38 -32.93
C LYS A 199 -18.92 -32.94 -32.90
N ARG A 200 -18.19 -32.02 -33.55
CA ARG A 200 -18.55 -30.61 -33.65
C ARG A 200 -19.86 -30.42 -34.41
N ASN A 201 -20.02 -31.10 -35.54
CA ASN A 201 -21.25 -30.99 -36.34
C ASN A 201 -22.46 -31.56 -35.59
N PHE A 202 -22.29 -32.70 -34.92
CA PHE A 202 -23.35 -33.27 -34.09
C PHE A 202 -23.84 -32.29 -33.00
N LEU A 203 -22.94 -31.60 -32.31
CA LEU A 203 -23.28 -30.59 -31.29
C LEU A 203 -23.96 -29.33 -31.84
N MET A 204 -23.68 -28.98 -33.10
CA MET A 204 -24.29 -27.84 -33.78
C MET A 204 -25.69 -28.16 -34.33
N GLU A 205 -25.97 -29.43 -34.64
CA GLU A 205 -27.29 -29.89 -35.11
C GLU A 205 -28.26 -30.26 -33.97
N THR A 206 -27.76 -30.42 -32.74
CA THR A 206 -28.57 -30.76 -31.55
C THR A 206 -28.87 -29.57 -30.62
N ASN A 207 -28.51 -28.34 -31.02
CA ASN A 207 -29.01 -27.08 -30.44
C ASN A 207 -30.05 -26.46 -31.37
#